data_AF-A0ABD4Z6U9-F1
#
_entry.id   AF-A0ABD4Z6U9-F1
#
_cell.length_a   1.000
_cell.length_b   1.000
_cell.length_c   1.000
_cell.angle_alpha   90.00
_cell.angle_beta   90.00
_cell.angle_gamma   90.00
#
_symmetry.space_group_name_H-M   'P 1'
#
loop_
_entity.id
_entity.type
_entity.pdbx_description
1 polymer ?
#
loop_
_entity_poly.entity_id
_entity_poly.type
_entity_poly.pdbx_seq_one_letter_code
_entity_poly.pdbx_strand_id
1 'polypeptide(L)'
;MCSAEKTLLNNLRSSGNVADVDFECSDTSILVRVTFMGVLSMNDLDSVVSVLKRVFTGYKLSNISISSPSFIDVFIEFEKVGGRR
;
A
#
# COMPACT_ATOMS: atom_id res chain seq x y z
N MET A 1 7.38 -11.53 -9.58
CA MET A 1 6.00 -11.58 -10.13
C MET A 1 5.17 -10.57 -9.36
N CYS A 2 4.85 -9.40 -9.93
CA CYS A 2 3.93 -8.42 -9.32
C CYS A 2 2.75 -8.07 -10.25
N SER A 3 2.23 -9.07 -11.00
CA SER A 3 1.19 -8.85 -12.01
C SER A 3 -0.22 -9.23 -11.51
N ALA A 4 -0.34 -10.21 -10.61
CA ALA A 4 -1.62 -10.61 -10.00
C ALA A 4 -2.10 -9.62 -8.92
N GLU A 5 -1.17 -8.90 -8.30
CA GLU A 5 -1.44 -8.00 -7.17
C GLU A 5 -2.04 -6.67 -7.64
N LYS A 6 -1.67 -6.19 -8.85
CA LYS A 6 -2.19 -4.94 -9.43
C LYS A 6 -3.71 -4.93 -9.58
N THR A 7 -4.30 -6.05 -9.96
CA THR A 7 -5.75 -6.19 -10.14
C THR A 7 -6.49 -6.12 -8.81
N LEU A 8 -5.93 -6.72 -7.74
CA LEU A 8 -6.49 -6.64 -6.39
C LEU A 8 -6.33 -5.24 -5.78
N LEU A 9 -5.20 -4.58 -6.03
CA LEU A 9 -4.95 -3.21 -5.60
C LEU A 9 -5.83 -2.20 -6.36
N ASN A 10 -6.16 -2.44 -7.62
CA ASN A 10 -7.14 -1.63 -8.35
C ASN A 10 -8.54 -1.70 -7.73
N ASN A 11 -8.90 -2.80 -7.05
CA ASN A 11 -10.17 -2.86 -6.30
C ASN A 11 -10.16 -1.93 -5.07
N LEU A 12 -8.99 -1.60 -4.50
CA LEU A 12 -8.89 -0.60 -3.42
C LEU A 12 -9.23 0.81 -3.90
N ARG A 13 -9.01 1.13 -5.18
CA ARG A 13 -9.44 2.42 -5.79
C ARG A 13 -10.97 2.59 -5.78
N SER A 14 -11.73 1.51 -5.64
CA SER A 14 -13.19 1.60 -5.50
C SER A 14 -13.64 2.08 -4.11
N SER A 15 -12.73 2.15 -3.13
CA SER A 15 -12.97 2.84 -1.86
C SER A 15 -12.92 4.34 -2.13
N GLY A 16 -14.04 5.04 -1.97
CA GLY A 16 -14.32 6.35 -2.58
C GLY A 16 -13.36 7.53 -2.29
N ASN A 17 -12.36 7.36 -1.43
CA ASN A 17 -11.35 8.37 -1.12
C ASN A 17 -9.99 8.08 -1.78
N VAL A 18 -9.78 6.90 -2.37
CA VAL A 18 -8.52 6.52 -3.00
C VAL A 18 -8.52 6.96 -4.47
N ALA A 19 -7.68 7.93 -4.79
CA ALA A 19 -7.55 8.49 -6.13
C ALA A 19 -6.60 7.68 -7.00
N ASP A 20 -5.48 7.26 -6.42
CA ASP A 20 -4.45 6.51 -7.13
C ASP A 20 -3.77 5.52 -6.19
N VAL A 21 -3.34 4.40 -6.76
CA VAL A 21 -2.55 3.38 -6.07
C VAL A 21 -1.45 2.96 -7.03
N ASP A 22 -0.22 3.10 -6.58
CA ASP A 22 0.97 2.65 -7.28
C ASP A 22 1.82 1.79 -6.34
N PHE A 23 2.67 0.94 -6.91
CA PHE A 23 3.58 0.13 -6.11
C PHE A 23 4.86 -0.19 -6.88
N GLU A 24 5.95 -0.20 -6.14
CA GLU A 24 7.27 -0.57 -6.60
C GLU A 24 7.72 -1.83 -5.87
N CYS A 25 7.98 -2.89 -6.64
CA CYS A 25 8.48 -4.15 -6.10
C CYS A 25 10.00 -4.23 -6.29
N SER A 26 10.70 -4.47 -5.19
CA SER A 26 12.11 -4.86 -5.16
C SER A 26 12.25 -6.32 -4.69
N ASP A 27 13.47 -6.88 -4.75
CA ASP A 27 13.73 -8.27 -4.33
C ASP A 27 13.46 -8.52 -2.83
N THR A 28 13.58 -7.46 -2.03
CA THR A 28 13.50 -7.50 -0.55
C THR A 28 12.41 -6.63 0.04
N SER A 29 11.82 -5.71 -0.73
CA SER A 29 10.81 -4.79 -0.24
C SER A 29 9.76 -4.46 -1.30
N ILE A 30 8.60 -4.01 -0.85
CA ILE A 30 7.52 -3.49 -1.68
C ILE A 30 7.13 -2.14 -1.11
N LEU A 31 7.22 -1.10 -1.93
CA LEU A 31 6.77 0.24 -1.59
C LEU A 31 5.42 0.46 -2.27
N VAL A 32 4.37 0.74 -1.49
CA VAL A 32 3.05 1.08 -2.01
C VAL A 32 2.80 2.56 -1.78
N ARG A 33 2.42 3.29 -2.83
CA ARG A 33 1.91 4.64 -2.73
C ARG A 33 0.40 4.62 -2.90
N VAL A 34 -0.31 5.21 -1.95
CA VAL A 34 -1.75 5.43 -2.04
C VAL A 34 -2.02 6.92 -1.97
N THR A 35 -2.58 7.47 -3.03
CA THR A 35 -2.99 8.87 -3.10
C THR A 35 -4.46 8.97 -2.74
N PHE A 36 -4.77 9.75 -1.71
CA PHE A 36 -6.13 10.04 -1.31
C PHE A 36 -6.58 11.39 -1.84
N MET A 37 -7.82 11.45 -2.32
CA MET A 37 -8.50 12.69 -2.65
C MET A 37 -9.28 13.17 -1.42
N GLY A 38 -8.89 14.33 -0.87
CA GLY A 38 -9.57 14.93 0.27
C GLY A 38 -8.97 14.53 1.62
N VAL A 39 -9.83 14.29 2.61
CA VAL A 39 -9.41 14.02 4.00
C VAL A 39 -9.12 12.52 4.17
N LEU A 40 -7.91 12.20 4.61
CA LEU A 40 -7.56 10.85 5.02
C LEU A 40 -8.13 10.58 6.41
N SER A 41 -9.06 9.64 6.53
CA SER A 41 -9.45 9.10 7.83
C SER A 41 -8.52 7.96 8.24
N MET A 42 -8.29 7.80 9.54
CA MET A 42 -7.52 6.66 10.05
C MET A 42 -8.19 5.32 9.72
N ASN A 43 -9.52 5.29 9.62
CA ASN A 43 -10.27 4.11 9.20
C ASN A 43 -9.97 3.72 7.75
N ASP A 44 -9.82 4.70 6.85
CA ASP A 44 -9.46 4.45 5.46
C ASP A 44 -8.04 3.88 5.37
N LEU A 45 -7.10 4.46 6.13
CA LEU A 45 -5.73 3.98 6.19
C LEU A 45 -5.66 2.54 6.73
N ASP A 46 -6.33 2.24 7.83
CA ASP A 46 -6.37 0.90 8.43
C ASP A 46 -6.98 -0.13 7.47
N SER A 47 -8.03 0.26 6.73
CA SER A 47 -8.67 -0.59 5.73
C SER A 47 -7.71 -0.92 4.59
N VAL A 48 -7.02 0.09 4.06
CA VAL A 48 -6.00 -0.09 3.01
C VAL A 48 -4.87 -0.99 3.52
N VAL A 49 -4.26 -0.67 4.67
CA VAL A 49 -3.17 -1.47 5.25
C VAL A 49 -3.59 -2.93 5.50
N SER A 50 -4.82 -3.15 5.97
CA SER A 50 -5.37 -4.50 6.20
C SER A 50 -5.46 -5.30 4.90
N VAL A 51 -5.91 -4.69 3.81
CA VAL A 51 -5.94 -5.34 2.49
C VAL A 51 -4.52 -5.60 1.99
N LEU A 52 -3.62 -4.62 2.08
CA LEU A 52 -2.22 -4.79 1.64
C LEU A 52 -1.52 -5.93 2.38
N LYS A 53 -1.76 -6.10 3.69
CA LYS A 53 -1.24 -7.24 4.47
C LYS A 53 -1.74 -8.60 3.98
N ARG A 54 -2.95 -8.67 3.43
CA ARG A 54 -3.51 -9.89 2.83
C ARG A 54 -2.98 -10.15 1.43
N VAL A 55 -2.62 -9.09 0.69
CA VAL A 55 -2.01 -9.20 -0.64
C VAL A 55 -0.56 -9.65 -0.53
N PHE A 56 0.25 -8.95 0.29
CA PHE A 56 1.67 -9.23 0.45
C PHE A 56 1.96 -10.28 1.53
N THR A 57 1.37 -11.46 1.38
CA THR A 57 1.65 -12.58 2.29
C THR A 57 3.14 -12.94 2.25
N GLY A 58 3.80 -12.96 3.42
CA GLY A 58 5.25 -13.18 3.50
C GLY A 58 6.09 -11.89 3.53
N TYR A 59 5.45 -10.73 3.45
CA TYR A 59 6.07 -9.45 3.79
C TYR A 59 5.53 -8.92 5.11
N LYS A 60 6.34 -8.14 5.82
CA LYS A 60 5.99 -7.45 7.06
C LYS A 60 5.97 -5.96 6.79
N LEU A 61 4.93 -5.29 7.30
CA LEU A 61 4.87 -3.84 7.32
C LEU A 61 6.08 -3.28 8.09
N SER A 62 6.91 -2.49 7.40
CA SER A 62 8.13 -1.90 7.95
C SER A 62 7.92 -0.42 8.27
N ASN A 63 7.33 0.33 7.33
CA ASN A 63 7.15 1.78 7.47
C ASN A 63 5.82 2.26 6.88
N ILE A 64 5.27 3.33 7.47
CA ILE A 64 4.18 4.11 6.91
C ILE A 64 4.58 5.58 7.03
N SER A 65 4.63 6.29 5.90
CA SER A 65 4.88 7.73 5.89
C SER A 65 3.81 8.46 5.09
N ILE A 66 3.53 9.70 5.50
CA ILE A 66 2.50 10.53 4.88
C ILE A 66 3.18 11.80 4.36
N SER A 67 2.91 12.13 3.10
CA SER A 67 3.32 13.38 2.45
C SER A 67 2.08 14.17 2.06
N SER A 68 2.12 15.49 2.26
CA SER A 68 0.93 16.35 2.14
C SER A 68 1.18 17.71 1.48
N PRO A 69 1.74 17.78 0.25
CA PRO A 69 1.93 19.07 -0.41
C PRO A 69 0.66 19.62 -1.08
N SER A 70 -0.30 18.76 -1.48
CA SER A 70 -1.58 19.15 -2.12
C SER A 70 -2.61 18.01 -2.15
N PHE A 71 -2.12 16.77 -2.21
CA PHE A 71 -2.87 15.53 -2.01
C PHE A 71 -2.27 14.79 -0.80
N ILE A 72 -3.04 13.88 -0.19
CA ILE A 72 -2.50 13.04 0.88
C ILE A 72 -1.94 11.79 0.24
N ASP A 73 -0.62 11.75 0.11
CA ASP A 73 0.11 10.56 -0.32
C ASP A 73 0.54 9.77 0.91
N VAL A 74 0.12 8.51 0.96
CA VAL A 74 0.57 7.55 1.97
C VAL A 74 1.50 6.55 1.32
N PHE A 75 2.72 6.47 1.84
CA PHE A 75 3.71 5.48 1.44
C PHE A 75 3.75 4.37 2.48
N ILE A 76 3.50 3.14 2.05
CA ILE A 76 3.41 1.96 2.90
C ILE A 76 4.48 0.98 2.42
N GLU A 77 5.48 0.74 3.26
CA GLU A 77 6.61 -0.11 2.95
C GLU A 77 6.46 -1.48 3.62
N PHE A 78 6.64 -2.52 2.83
CA PHE A 78 6.64 -3.91 3.24
C PHE A 78 8.00 -4.51 2.98
N GLU A 79 8.60 -5.15 3.98
CA GLU A 79 9.86 -5.87 3.85
C GLU A 79 9.61 -7.38 3.83
N LYS A 80 10.33 -8.09 2.97
CA LYS A 80 10.23 -9.55 2.86
C LYS A 80 10.66 -10.18 4.18
N VAL A 81 9.77 -10.96 4.79
CA VAL A 81 10.11 -11.73 5.98
C VAL A 81 11.04 -12.85 5.53
N GLY A 82 12.32 -12.74 5.89
CA GLY A 82 13.38 -13.61 5.40
C GLY A 82 13.00 -15.09 5.48
N GLY A 83 13.00 -15.75 4.31
CA GLY A 83 13.31 -17.17 4.27
C GLY A 83 14.74 -17.32 4.76
N ARG A 84 14.92 -18.02 5.88
CA ARG A 84 16.24 -18.43 6.36
C ARG A 84 17.01 -19.02 5.16
N ARG A 85 18.20 -18.47 4.88
CA ARG A 85 19.24 -19.22 4.18
C ARG A 85 19.58 -20.47 4.99
#